data_AF-A0A1M7U7P4-F1
#
_entry.id   AF-A0A1M7U7P4-F1
#
_cell.length_a   1.000
_cell.length_b   1.000
_cell.length_c   1.000
_cell.angle_alpha   90.00
_cell.angle_beta   90.00
_cell.angle_gamma   90.00
#
_symmetry.space_group_name_H-M   'P 1'
#
loop_
_entity.id
_entity.type
_entity.pdbx_description
1 polymer ?
#
loop_
_entity_poly.entity_id
_entity_poly.type
_entity_poly.pdbx_seq_one_letter_code
_entity_poly.pdbx_strand_id
1 'polypeptide(L)'
;MRAYSVDLREKLLAAVDAGMSREQASSVFGVSVPSIERYVRLRRQTGSLAPRRAIKPGPAAVKTEAVRAWLPGRLAQCPEATLAEHAAAFTAATGIEVSPAT
;
A
#
# COMPACT_ATOMS: atom_id res chain seq x y z
N MET A 1 -12.44 3.91 5.86
CA MET A 1 -13.14 2.85 6.63
C MET A 1 -12.11 1.90 7.20
N ARG A 2 -12.14 1.63 8.51
CA ARG A 2 -11.22 0.66 9.15
C ARG A 2 -11.74 -0.75 8.94
N ALA A 3 -10.86 -1.68 8.60
CA ALA A 3 -11.26 -3.07 8.41
C ALA A 3 -11.49 -3.75 9.79
N TYR A 4 -12.43 -4.68 9.86
CA TYR A 4 -12.59 -5.55 11.04
C TYR A 4 -11.28 -6.28 11.35
N SER A 5 -11.01 -6.50 12.64
CA SER A 5 -9.82 -7.22 13.13
C SER A 5 -9.76 -8.64 12.59
N VAL A 6 -8.55 -9.20 12.51
CA VAL A 6 -8.35 -10.59 12.05
C VAL A 6 -8.99 -11.57 13.03
N ASP A 7 -8.82 -11.36 14.33
CA ASP A 7 -9.43 -12.16 15.40
C ASP A 7 -10.96 -12.25 15.26
N LEU A 8 -11.64 -11.13 14.94
CA LEU A 8 -13.09 -11.16 14.73
C LEU A 8 -13.47 -12.05 13.53
N ARG A 9 -12.70 -11.98 12.43
CA ARG A 9 -12.96 -12.79 11.23
C ARG A 9 -12.72 -14.27 11.49
N GLU A 10 -11.69 -14.60 12.25
CA GLU A 10 -11.34 -15.97 12.63
C GLU A 10 -12.44 -16.59 13.49
N LYS A 11 -12.85 -15.90 14.57
CA LYS A 11 -13.96 -16.35 15.43
C LYS A 11 -15.27 -16.51 14.68
N LEU A 12 -15.59 -15.54 13.82
CA LEU A 12 -16.79 -15.57 13.00
C LEU A 12 -16.79 -16.79 12.06
N LEU A 13 -15.68 -17.04 11.36
CA LEU A 13 -15.61 -18.19 10.46
C LEU A 13 -15.55 -19.52 11.19
N ALA A 14 -14.90 -19.59 12.36
CA ALA A 14 -14.92 -20.79 13.20
C ALA A 14 -16.35 -21.14 13.64
N ALA A 15 -17.18 -20.15 13.99
CA ALA A 15 -18.59 -20.38 14.31
C ALA A 15 -19.38 -20.89 13.11
N VAL A 16 -19.14 -20.33 11.92
CA VAL A 16 -19.78 -20.80 10.67
C VAL A 16 -19.33 -22.22 10.31
N ASP A 17 -18.05 -22.56 10.49
CA ASP A 17 -17.53 -23.91 10.28
C ASP A 17 -18.10 -24.92 11.28
N ALA A 18 -18.39 -24.47 12.51
CA ALA A 18 -19.06 -25.27 13.55
C ALA A 18 -20.57 -25.49 13.27
N GLY A 19 -21.09 -25.00 12.14
CA GLY A 19 -22.47 -25.21 11.71
C GLY A 19 -23.42 -24.05 11.98
N MET A 20 -22.94 -22.91 12.49
CA MET A 20 -23.76 -21.71 12.64
C MET A 20 -24.17 -21.15 11.26
N SER A 21 -25.45 -20.79 11.10
CA SER A 21 -25.92 -20.15 9.87
C SER A 21 -25.30 -18.75 9.72
N ARG A 22 -25.25 -18.24 8.49
CA ARG A 22 -24.67 -16.90 8.22
C ARG A 22 -25.51 -15.80 8.86
N GLU A 23 -26.82 -15.99 8.92
CA GLU A 23 -27.78 -15.09 9.54
C GLU A 23 -27.58 -15.06 11.06
N GLN A 24 -27.40 -16.22 11.69
CA GLN A 24 -27.07 -16.32 13.11
C GLN A 24 -25.73 -15.64 13.41
N ALA A 25 -24.69 -15.92 12.62
CA ALA A 25 -23.39 -15.29 12.77
C ALA A 25 -23.46 -13.76 12.58
N SER A 26 -24.28 -13.28 11.66
CA SER A 26 -24.51 -11.84 11.46
C SER A 26 -25.07 -11.18 12.72
N SER A 27 -26.05 -11.81 13.37
CA SER A 27 -26.66 -11.31 14.60
C SER A 27 -25.72 -11.36 15.80
N VAL A 28 -24.94 -12.44 15.94
CA VAL A 28 -24.00 -12.64 17.07
C VAL A 28 -22.79 -11.70 16.99
N PHE A 29 -22.19 -11.58 15.81
CA PHE A 29 -20.95 -10.83 15.63
C PHE A 29 -21.17 -9.38 15.14
N GLY A 30 -22.40 -8.98 14.81
CA GLY A 30 -22.72 -7.65 14.29
C GLY A 30 -22.11 -7.37 12.91
N VAL A 31 -21.83 -8.41 12.13
CA VAL A 31 -21.19 -8.32 10.80
C VAL A 31 -22.20 -8.69 9.74
N SER A 32 -22.38 -7.86 8.72
CA SER A 32 -23.36 -8.14 7.65
C SER A 32 -23.08 -9.44 6.90
N VAL A 33 -24.13 -10.17 6.53
CA VAL A 33 -24.06 -11.44 5.77
C VAL A 33 -23.15 -11.34 4.52
N PRO A 34 -23.21 -10.28 3.68
CA PRO A 34 -22.29 -10.16 2.54
C PRO A 34 -20.82 -10.07 2.93
N SER A 35 -20.51 -9.49 4.10
CA SER A 35 -19.14 -9.45 4.63
C SER A 35 -18.67 -10.83 5.08
N ILE A 36 -19.57 -11.62 5.68
CA ILE A 36 -19.32 -13.01 6.05
C ILE A 36 -18.99 -13.83 4.80
N GLU A 37 -19.81 -13.74 3.76
CA GLU A 37 -19.57 -14.42 2.48
C GLU A 37 -18.25 -14.01 1.84
N ARG A 38 -17.90 -12.72 1.92
CA ARG A 38 -16.61 -12.21 1.46
C ARG A 38 -15.45 -12.88 2.21
N TYR A 39 -15.56 -13.07 3.52
CA TYR A 39 -14.53 -13.75 4.31
C TYR A 39 -14.42 -15.24 4.00
N VAL A 40 -15.55 -15.94 3.85
CA VAL A 40 -15.56 -17.34 3.39
C VAL A 40 -14.87 -17.48 2.03
N ARG A 41 -15.21 -16.60 1.07
CA ARG A 41 -14.60 -16.59 -0.26
C ARG A 41 -13.10 -16.29 -0.19
N LEU A 42 -12.71 -15.29 0.59
CA LEU A 42 -11.31 -14.92 0.77
C LEU A 42 -10.50 -16.10 1.33
N ARG A 43 -10.98 -16.76 2.39
CA ARG A 43 -10.32 -17.94 2.97
C ARG A 43 -10.12 -19.05 1.94
N ARG A 44 -11.15 -19.34 1.13
CA ARG A 44 -11.07 -20.36 0.08
C ARG A 44 -10.06 -20.04 -1.02
N GLN A 45 -9.90 -18.75 -1.36
CA GLN A 45 -9.01 -18.33 -2.45
C GLN A 45 -7.55 -18.16 -2.01
N THR A 46 -7.32 -17.63 -0.82
CA THR A 46 -5.98 -17.21 -0.38
C THR A 46 -5.44 -18.00 0.81
N GLY A 47 -6.27 -18.79 1.48
CA GLY A 47 -5.93 -19.44 2.76
C GLY A 47 -5.77 -18.47 3.93
N SER A 48 -6.00 -17.16 3.73
CA SER A 48 -5.72 -16.12 4.74
C SER A 48 -6.90 -15.16 4.92
N LEU A 49 -7.14 -14.75 6.17
CA LEU A 49 -8.14 -13.75 6.55
C LEU A 49 -7.55 -12.37 6.82
N ALA A 50 -6.22 -12.24 6.69
CA ALA A 50 -5.54 -10.99 6.87
C ALA A 50 -6.16 -9.93 5.94
N PRO A 51 -6.46 -8.72 6.43
CA PRO A 51 -6.80 -7.62 5.53
C PRO A 51 -5.68 -7.51 4.49
N ARG A 52 -6.08 -7.47 3.21
CA ARG A 52 -5.14 -7.20 2.13
C ARG A 52 -4.39 -5.93 2.54
N ARG A 53 -3.06 -6.01 2.71
CA ARG A 53 -2.25 -4.90 3.21
C ARG A 53 -2.66 -3.66 2.42
N ALA A 54 -3.15 -2.63 3.12
CA ALA A 54 -3.47 -1.33 2.54
C ALA A 54 -2.21 -0.54 2.16
N ILE A 55 -1.11 -1.24 1.94
CA ILE A 55 0.14 -0.72 1.40
C ILE A 55 0.10 -1.12 -0.06
N LYS A 56 -0.76 -0.45 -0.84
CA LYS A 56 -0.35 -0.21 -2.22
C LYS A 56 0.58 0.99 -2.08
N PRO A 57 1.90 0.84 -2.24
CA PRO A 57 2.73 2.01 -2.46
C PRO A 57 2.05 2.81 -3.57
N GLY A 58 2.01 4.14 -3.42
CA GLY A 58 1.65 4.98 -4.55
C GLY A 58 2.54 4.65 -5.76
N PRO A 59 2.20 5.16 -6.96
CA PRO A 59 3.09 5.06 -8.11
C PRO A 59 4.53 5.41 -7.70
N ALA A 60 5.51 4.66 -8.20
CA ALA A 60 6.91 4.94 -7.91
C ALA A 60 7.22 6.41 -8.24
N ALA A 61 7.95 7.09 -7.36
CA ALA A 61 8.32 8.48 -7.55
C ALA A 61 9.38 8.58 -8.67
N VAL A 62 8.91 8.61 -9.92
CA VAL A 62 9.76 8.59 -11.14
C VAL A 62 10.83 9.67 -11.09
N LYS A 63 10.48 10.88 -10.63
CA LYS A 63 11.42 12.00 -10.49
C LYS A 63 12.52 11.69 -9.48
N THR A 64 12.16 11.14 -8.32
CA THR A 64 13.11 10.83 -7.24
C THR A 64 14.09 9.75 -7.64
N GLU A 65 13.65 8.72 -8.34
CA GLU A 65 14.53 7.64 -8.81
C GLU A 65 15.55 8.16 -9.84
N ALA A 66 15.09 8.98 -10.79
CA ALA A 66 15.96 9.58 -11.80
C ALA A 66 17.00 10.52 -11.18
N VAL A 67 16.62 11.33 -10.19
CA VAL A 67 17.55 12.19 -9.44
C VAL A 67 18.58 11.35 -8.69
N ARG A 68 18.16 10.28 -7.99
CA ARG A 68 19.06 9.39 -7.24
C ARG A 68 20.11 8.72 -8.13
N ALA A 69 19.75 8.37 -9.36
CA ALA A 69 20.67 7.76 -10.31
C ALA A 69 21.67 8.77 -10.90
N TRP A 70 21.24 10.01 -11.16
CA TRP A 70 22.06 11.02 -11.86
C TRP A 70 22.94 11.86 -10.92
N LEU A 71 22.42 12.23 -9.75
CA LEU A 71 23.03 13.21 -8.85
C LEU A 71 24.46 12.85 -8.36
N PRO A 72 24.80 11.59 -8.04
CA PRO A 72 26.15 11.25 -7.59
C PRO A 72 27.25 11.61 -8.60
N GLY A 73 26.99 11.39 -9.90
CA GLY A 73 27.93 11.75 -10.96
C GLY A 73 28.11 13.27 -11.09
N ARG A 74 27.02 14.04 -10.91
CA ARG A 74 27.07 15.50 -10.90
C ARG A 74 27.83 16.05 -9.69
N LEU A 75 27.60 15.50 -8.51
CA LEU A 75 28.29 15.93 -7.29
C LEU A 75 29.80 15.67 -7.35
N ALA A 76 30.24 14.61 -8.02
CA ALA A 76 31.66 14.35 -8.23
C ALA A 76 32.34 15.41 -9.12
N GLN A 77 31.60 16.02 -10.06
CA GLN A 77 32.13 17.02 -10.99
C GLN A 77 31.98 18.46 -10.47
N CYS A 78 30.87 18.73 -9.79
CA CYS A 78 30.49 20.06 -9.31
C CYS A 78 29.94 19.97 -7.87
N PRO A 79 30.78 19.71 -6.86
CA PRO A 79 30.33 19.56 -5.48
C PRO A 79 29.89 20.89 -4.84
N GLU A 80 30.46 22.01 -5.30
CA GLU A 80 30.20 23.35 -4.75
C GLU A 80 28.97 24.03 -5.35
N ALA A 81 28.32 23.40 -6.34
CA ALA A 81 27.15 23.98 -6.97
C ALA A 81 25.97 24.02 -5.97
N THR A 82 25.19 25.08 -6.05
CA THR A 82 23.99 25.24 -5.23
C THR A 82 22.92 24.23 -5.63
N LEU A 83 21.97 23.94 -4.72
CA LEU A 83 20.84 23.05 -5.02
C LEU A 83 20.02 23.51 -6.23
N ALA A 84 19.88 24.84 -6.43
CA ALA A 84 19.20 25.41 -7.58
C ALA A 84 19.93 25.11 -8.89
N GLU A 85 21.26 25.19 -8.90
CA GLU A 85 22.09 24.87 -10.07
C GLU A 85 22.07 23.37 -10.37
N HIS A 86 22.04 22.51 -9.35
CA HIS A 86 21.85 21.08 -9.54
C HIS A 86 20.48 20.73 -10.13
N ALA A 87 19.41 21.36 -9.65
CA ALA A 87 18.06 21.17 -10.20
C ALA A 87 17.95 21.63 -11.66
N ALA A 88 18.53 22.79 -11.99
CA ALA A 88 18.58 23.30 -13.36
C ALA A 88 19.40 22.37 -14.28
N ALA A 89 20.57 21.92 -13.83
CA ALA A 89 21.41 21.00 -14.59
C ALA A 89 20.76 19.63 -14.80
N PHE A 90 20.04 19.10 -13.80
CA PHE A 90 19.28 17.86 -13.93
C PHE A 90 18.15 18.01 -14.96
N THR A 91 17.42 19.12 -14.92
CA THR A 91 16.34 19.42 -15.87
C THR A 91 16.90 19.54 -17.30
N ALA A 92 18.05 20.21 -17.47
CA ALA A 92 18.71 20.33 -18.77
C ALA A 92 19.20 18.97 -19.32
N ALA A 93 19.65 18.07 -18.46
CA ALA A 93 20.18 16.76 -18.86
C ALA A 93 19.09 15.71 -19.13
N THR A 94 17.97 15.75 -18.40
CA THR A 94 16.95 14.69 -18.41
C THR A 94 15.59 15.14 -18.95
N GLY A 95 15.35 16.45 -19.07
CA GLY A 95 14.04 17.02 -19.41
C GLY A 95 13.02 16.94 -18.26
N ILE A 96 13.41 16.47 -17.07
CA ILE A 96 12.51 16.32 -15.92
C ILE A 96 12.71 17.48 -14.96
N GLU A 97 11.68 18.30 -14.79
CA GLU A 97 11.71 19.39 -13.82
C GLU A 97 11.61 18.89 -12.38
N VAL A 98 12.52 19.34 -11.52
CA VAL A 98 12.56 19.05 -10.08
C VAL A 98 12.74 20.32 -9.27
N SER A 99 12.16 20.35 -8.07
CA SER A 99 12.43 21.44 -7.14
C SER A 99 13.75 21.19 -6.40
N PRO A 100 14.42 22.24 -5.88
CA PRO A 100 15.60 22.07 -5.01
C PRO A 100 15.34 21.24 -3.74
N ALA A 101 14.08 20.98 -3.39
CA ALA A 101 13.66 20.20 -2.22
C ALA A 101 13.32 18.72 -2.54
N THR A 102 13.46 18.31 -3.81
CA THR A 102 13.20 16.93 -4.28
C THR A 102 14.36 16.00 -3.94
#